data_AF-A0A3S9MLP2-F1
#
_entry.id   AF-A0A3S9MLP2-F1
#
_cell.length_a   1.000
_cell.length_b   1.000
_cell.length_c   1.000
_cell.angle_alpha   90.00
_cell.angle_beta   90.00
_cell.angle_gamma   90.00
#
_symmetry.space_group_name_H-M   'P 1'
#
loop_
_entity.id
_entity.type
_entity.pdbx_description
1 polymer ?
#
loop_
_entity_poly.entity_id
_entity_poly.type
_entity_poly.pdbx_seq_one_letter_code
_entity_poly.pdbx_strand_id
1 'polypeptide(L)'
;MADELAELLRMVPAGVEGGDLTFAQGDLHSTLSIWKDRHDRSVFGWMVHTYDTGLRDRMESFGGMSIRIDHPTPSGDANPTNIPTGACYGWPASGTPLAPEVTAAVTQYGPLSLCFVRDRHDLGLLLLADAHVHRGSVWSFAPTNNEPARLAQALLLARHSGDQDLERAAVAKLRNRGEEPVAPRPDYLFRHAVADWAKQYSKATGIDLSDLAPLKRKRPRYPEVPEPQGS
;
A
#
# COMPACT_ATOMS: atom_id res chain seq x y z
N MET A 1 -25.15 -2.54 8.54
CA MET A 1 -24.18 -1.78 7.70
C MET A 1 -23.35 -2.73 6.85
N ALA A 2 -22.54 -3.64 7.39
CA ALA A 2 -21.74 -4.57 6.57
C ALA A 2 -22.61 -5.39 5.60
N ASP A 3 -23.71 -5.98 6.09
CA ASP A 3 -24.66 -6.73 5.24
C ASP A 3 -25.30 -5.86 4.15
N GLU A 4 -25.72 -4.64 4.50
CA GLU A 4 -26.29 -3.68 3.56
C GLU A 4 -25.28 -3.25 2.49
N LEU A 5 -24.00 -3.06 2.86
CA LEU A 5 -22.92 -2.81 1.89
C LEU A 5 -22.70 -4.02 0.97
N ALA A 6 -22.71 -5.25 1.51
CA ALA A 6 -22.58 -6.47 0.70
C ALA A 6 -23.72 -6.60 -0.33
N GLU A 7 -24.96 -6.29 0.07
CA GLU A 7 -26.12 -6.25 -0.83
C GLU A 7 -25.94 -5.21 -1.94
N LEU A 8 -25.48 -4.00 -1.60
CA LEU A 8 -25.24 -2.92 -2.57
C LEU A 8 -24.14 -3.26 -3.57
N LEU A 9 -23.09 -3.95 -3.13
CA LEU A 9 -22.01 -4.40 -4.00
C LEU A 9 -22.48 -5.43 -5.03
N ARG A 10 -23.60 -6.12 -4.78
CA ARG A 10 -24.07 -7.28 -5.56
C ARG A 10 -23.00 -8.36 -5.72
N MET A 11 -22.17 -8.50 -4.69
CA MET A 11 -21.07 -9.46 -4.62
C MET A 11 -21.18 -10.22 -3.30
N VAL A 12 -20.92 -11.53 -3.35
CA VAL A 12 -20.95 -12.36 -2.14
C VAL A 12 -19.55 -12.35 -1.51
N PRO A 13 -19.38 -11.83 -0.28
CA PRO A 13 -18.11 -11.89 0.42
C PRO A 13 -17.78 -13.34 0.79
N ALA A 14 -16.49 -13.68 0.75
CA ALA A 14 -15.95 -14.93 1.28
C ALA A 14 -15.99 -14.97 2.82
N GLY A 15 -16.03 -13.81 3.48
CA GLY A 15 -16.15 -13.71 4.93
C GLY A 15 -16.52 -12.31 5.41
N VAL A 16 -17.16 -12.25 6.57
CA VAL A 16 -17.55 -11.00 7.25
C VAL A 16 -17.06 -11.07 8.69
N GLU A 17 -16.15 -10.17 9.08
CA GLU A 17 -15.57 -10.15 10.42
C GLU A 17 -15.34 -8.70 10.87
N GLY A 18 -15.80 -8.31 12.05
CA GLY A 18 -15.49 -7.00 12.63
C GLY A 18 -15.97 -5.77 11.83
N GLY A 19 -16.84 -5.94 10.83
CA GLY A 19 -17.24 -4.89 9.89
C GLY A 19 -16.47 -4.89 8.57
N ASP A 20 -15.52 -5.80 8.41
CA ASP A 20 -14.78 -6.04 7.18
C ASP A 20 -15.49 -7.07 6.30
N LEU A 21 -15.61 -6.77 5.01
CA LEU A 21 -16.11 -7.68 3.97
C LEU A 21 -14.92 -8.17 3.15
N THR A 22 -14.62 -9.47 3.20
CA THR A 22 -13.48 -10.06 2.47
C THR A 22 -13.95 -10.76 1.20
N PHE A 23 -13.28 -10.50 0.09
CA PHE A 23 -13.53 -11.07 -1.23
C PHE A 23 -12.27 -11.76 -1.72
N ALA A 24 -12.36 -13.06 -2.02
CA ALA A 24 -11.23 -13.87 -2.46
C ALA A 24 -11.11 -13.89 -3.99
N GLN A 25 -9.89 -13.74 -4.50
CA GLN A 25 -9.53 -13.81 -5.91
C GLN A 25 -8.20 -14.56 -6.06
N GLY A 26 -8.28 -15.90 -6.09
CA GLY A 26 -7.09 -16.75 -6.10
C GLY A 26 -6.25 -16.53 -4.83
N ASP A 27 -4.97 -16.22 -5.01
CA ASP A 27 -4.03 -15.95 -3.90
C ASP A 27 -4.18 -14.54 -3.31
N LEU A 28 -4.99 -13.68 -3.94
CA LEU A 28 -5.30 -12.33 -3.44
C LEU A 28 -6.62 -12.31 -2.69
N HIS A 29 -6.66 -11.52 -1.64
CA HIS A 29 -7.91 -11.10 -1.00
C HIS A 29 -8.02 -9.57 -1.06
N SER A 30 -9.23 -9.11 -1.36
CA SER A 30 -9.62 -7.72 -1.22
C SER A 30 -10.58 -7.60 -0.04
N THR A 31 -10.31 -6.69 0.88
CA THR A 31 -11.14 -6.45 2.06
C THR A 31 -11.68 -5.03 2.01
N LEU A 32 -13.00 -4.89 1.95
CA LEU A 32 -13.67 -3.62 2.20
C LEU A 32 -13.76 -3.45 3.70
N SER A 33 -13.05 -2.45 4.23
CA SER A 33 -13.03 -2.12 5.65
C SER A 33 -13.85 -0.88 5.92
N ILE A 34 -14.79 -1.00 6.85
CA ILE A 34 -15.59 0.10 7.36
C ILE A 34 -14.92 0.60 8.64
N TRP A 35 -14.54 1.86 8.67
CA TRP A 35 -13.85 2.46 9.81
C TRP A 35 -14.62 3.66 10.35
N LYS A 36 -14.51 3.86 11.66
CA LYS A 36 -15.10 5.00 12.35
C LYS A 36 -14.01 6.04 12.62
N ASP A 37 -14.30 7.33 12.39
CA ASP A 37 -13.30 8.34 12.69
C ASP A 37 -13.00 8.36 14.19
N ARG A 38 -11.70 8.41 14.51
CA ARG A 38 -11.22 8.30 15.89
C ARG A 38 -11.50 9.55 16.72
N HIS A 39 -11.60 10.71 16.08
CA HIS A 39 -11.83 12.01 16.74
C HIS A 39 -13.30 12.40 16.65
N ASP A 40 -13.96 12.13 15.53
CA ASP A 40 -15.38 12.35 15.32
C ASP A 40 -16.14 11.03 15.17
N ARG A 41 -16.62 10.50 16.30
CA ARG A 41 -17.43 9.28 16.33
C ARG A 41 -18.81 9.44 15.69
N SER A 42 -19.17 10.60 15.15
CA SER A 42 -20.35 10.76 14.30
C SER A 42 -20.07 10.44 12.83
N VAL A 43 -18.81 10.18 12.46
CA VAL A 43 -18.38 9.99 11.07
C VAL A 43 -17.78 8.60 10.87
N PHE A 44 -17.98 8.05 9.67
CA PHE A 44 -17.33 6.84 9.21
C PHE A 44 -16.82 6.99 7.78
N GLY A 45 -15.86 6.16 7.42
CA GLY A 45 -15.48 5.96 6.04
C GLY A 45 -15.40 4.47 5.71
N TRP A 46 -15.12 4.19 4.46
CA TRP A 46 -14.77 2.85 4.02
C TRP A 46 -13.64 2.94 3.01
N MET A 47 -12.88 1.85 2.88
CA MET A 47 -11.79 1.73 1.93
C MET A 47 -11.61 0.26 1.58
N VAL A 48 -10.95 -0.02 0.45
CA VAL A 48 -10.58 -1.40 0.10
C VAL A 48 -9.08 -1.58 0.28
N HIS A 49 -8.68 -2.69 0.87
CA HIS A 49 -7.30 -3.15 0.89
C HIS A 49 -7.19 -4.43 0.09
N THR A 50 -6.22 -4.52 -0.82
CA THR A 50 -5.91 -5.79 -1.49
C THR A 50 -4.53 -6.27 -1.08
N TYR A 51 -4.42 -7.54 -0.72
CA TYR A 51 -3.20 -8.18 -0.24
C TYR A 51 -3.06 -9.61 -0.72
N ASP A 52 -1.82 -10.10 -0.70
CA ASP A 52 -1.50 -11.51 -0.90
C ASP A 52 -1.72 -12.29 0.41
N THR A 53 -2.49 -13.37 0.32
CA THR A 53 -2.88 -14.19 1.48
C THR A 53 -1.72 -14.97 2.07
N GLY A 54 -0.76 -15.41 1.26
CA GLY A 54 0.43 -16.15 1.69
C GLY A 54 1.40 -15.29 2.51
N LEU A 55 1.34 -13.97 2.32
CA LEU A 55 2.23 -13.01 2.97
C LEU A 55 1.56 -12.13 4.03
N ARG A 56 0.22 -11.97 4.03
CA ARG A 56 -0.50 -11.06 4.95
C ARG A 56 -0.10 -11.27 6.42
N ASP A 57 -0.34 -12.46 6.96
CA ASP A 57 -0.21 -12.72 8.39
C ASP A 57 1.24 -12.57 8.85
N ARG A 58 2.19 -12.99 8.00
CA ARG A 58 3.63 -12.88 8.28
C ARG A 58 4.12 -11.43 8.26
N MET A 59 3.38 -10.54 7.61
CA MET A 59 3.73 -9.14 7.42
C MET A 59 2.90 -8.19 8.29
N GLU A 60 1.99 -8.71 9.13
CA GLU A 60 1.05 -7.92 9.93
C GLU A 60 1.77 -6.88 10.81
N SER A 61 2.88 -7.25 11.45
CA SER A 61 3.68 -6.34 12.29
C SER A 61 4.29 -5.15 11.54
N PHE A 62 4.26 -5.16 10.21
CA PHE A 62 4.74 -4.09 9.33
C PHE A 62 3.60 -3.34 8.63
N GLY A 63 2.35 -3.54 9.08
CA GLY A 63 1.16 -2.99 8.43
C GLY A 63 0.64 -3.87 7.28
N GLY A 64 1.15 -5.10 7.15
CA GLY A 64 0.80 -6.03 6.09
C GLY A 64 1.47 -5.71 4.74
N MET A 65 1.25 -6.60 3.78
CA MET A 65 1.58 -6.33 2.37
C MET A 65 0.28 -6.09 1.62
N SER A 66 -0.22 -4.86 1.70
CA SER A 66 -1.45 -4.46 1.04
C SER A 66 -1.26 -3.15 0.31
N ILE A 67 -2.09 -2.92 -0.70
CA ILE A 67 -2.35 -1.57 -1.20
C ILE A 67 -3.72 -1.13 -0.71
N ARG A 68 -3.83 0.16 -0.42
CA ARG A 68 -5.10 0.81 -0.09
C ARG A 68 -5.67 1.43 -1.36
N ILE A 69 -6.98 1.22 -1.57
CA ILE A 69 -7.75 1.76 -2.67
C ILE A 69 -8.81 2.71 -2.10
N ASP A 70 -8.76 3.95 -2.56
CA ASP A 70 -9.59 5.06 -2.10
C ASP A 70 -10.55 5.56 -3.21
N HIS A 71 -11.62 6.21 -2.77
CA HIS A 71 -12.69 6.78 -3.60
C HIS A 71 -13.42 7.94 -2.89
N PRO A 72 -14.10 8.83 -3.64
CA PRO A 72 -13.65 9.33 -4.95
C PRO A 72 -12.28 10.02 -4.81
N THR A 73 -11.85 10.84 -5.78
CA THR A 73 -10.60 11.62 -5.61
C THR A 73 -10.64 12.36 -4.28
N PRO A 74 -9.73 12.05 -3.35
CA PRO A 74 -9.77 12.68 -2.05
C PRO A 74 -9.44 14.16 -2.17
N SER A 75 -10.14 14.99 -1.39
CA SER A 75 -9.94 16.44 -1.39
C SER A 75 -8.66 16.79 -0.64
N GLY A 76 -7.78 17.57 -1.28
CA GLY A 76 -6.52 18.00 -0.66
C GLY A 76 -5.39 18.24 -1.67
N ASP A 77 -4.26 18.70 -1.15
CA ASP A 77 -3.04 18.88 -1.93
C ASP A 77 -2.50 17.52 -2.39
N ALA A 78 -2.22 17.36 -3.68
CA ALA A 78 -1.69 16.12 -4.29
C ALA A 78 -0.19 15.91 -3.96
N ASN A 79 0.25 16.43 -2.82
CA ASN A 79 1.63 16.35 -2.39
C ASN A 79 1.98 14.87 -2.14
N PRO A 80 2.99 14.31 -2.84
CA PRO A 80 3.28 12.87 -2.87
C PRO A 80 3.80 12.30 -1.53
N THR A 81 3.76 13.07 -0.45
CA THR A 81 4.24 12.68 0.88
C THR A 81 3.14 12.10 1.77
N ASN A 82 1.86 12.41 1.54
CA ASN A 82 0.75 11.96 2.39
C ASN A 82 -0.35 11.28 1.57
N ILE A 83 -0.90 10.19 2.13
CA ILE A 83 -2.15 9.61 1.64
C ILE A 83 -3.28 10.58 2.02
N PRO A 84 -4.07 11.07 1.05
CA PRO A 84 -5.16 11.99 1.36
C PRO A 84 -6.22 11.37 2.29
N THR A 85 -7.04 12.22 2.91
CA THR A 85 -8.17 11.76 3.74
C THR A 85 -9.19 11.04 2.87
N GLY A 86 -9.60 9.83 3.29
CA GLY A 86 -10.64 9.07 2.59
C GLY A 86 -12.01 9.74 2.68
N ALA A 87 -12.95 9.32 1.84
CA ALA A 87 -14.32 9.80 1.93
C ALA A 87 -14.95 9.44 3.28
N CYS A 88 -15.62 10.44 3.86
CA CYS A 88 -16.26 10.37 5.15
C CYS A 88 -17.76 10.66 5.01
N TYR A 89 -18.57 9.93 5.78
CA TYR A 89 -20.03 9.99 5.79
C TYR A 89 -20.55 10.01 7.22
N GLY A 90 -21.77 10.52 7.42
CA GLY A 90 -22.42 10.48 8.74
C GLY A 90 -22.74 9.05 9.15
N TRP A 91 -22.39 8.68 10.38
CA TRP A 91 -22.71 7.38 10.96
C TRP A 91 -24.24 7.22 11.03
N PRO A 92 -24.82 6.15 10.46
CA PRO A 92 -26.27 5.98 10.45
C PRO A 92 -26.79 5.78 11.88
N ALA A 93 -27.96 6.36 12.18
CA ALA A 93 -28.66 6.05 13.42
C ALA A 93 -29.03 4.56 13.44
N SER A 94 -29.12 3.98 14.63
CA SER A 94 -29.49 2.57 14.75
C SER A 94 -30.87 2.33 14.14
N GLY A 95 -30.96 1.34 13.23
CA GLY A 95 -32.21 0.98 12.56
C GLY A 95 -32.64 1.88 11.40
N THR A 96 -31.83 2.88 11.02
CA THR A 96 -32.10 3.70 9.81
C THR A 96 -31.30 3.17 8.61
N PRO A 97 -31.89 3.18 7.39
CA PRO A 97 -31.14 2.86 6.16
C PRO A 97 -29.93 3.77 5.96
N LEU A 98 -28.97 3.33 5.15
CA LEU A 98 -27.86 4.18 4.73
C LEU A 98 -28.35 5.40 3.96
N ALA A 99 -27.66 6.52 4.18
CA ALA A 99 -27.95 7.76 3.47
C ALA A 99 -27.74 7.57 1.95
N PRO A 100 -28.55 8.21 1.09
CA PRO A 100 -28.48 8.01 -0.37
C PRO A 100 -27.10 8.23 -0.98
N GLU A 101 -26.33 9.17 -0.45
CA GLU A 101 -24.95 9.46 -0.86
C GLU A 101 -23.98 8.32 -0.56
N VAL A 102 -24.17 7.60 0.55
CA VAL A 102 -23.37 6.41 0.90
C VAL A 102 -23.72 5.29 -0.07
N THR A 103 -25.02 5.06 -0.27
CA THR A 103 -25.55 4.03 -1.18
C THR A 103 -25.02 4.24 -2.60
N ALA A 104 -25.08 5.48 -3.10
CA ALA A 104 -24.54 5.84 -4.41
C ALA A 104 -23.02 5.62 -4.48
N ALA A 105 -22.27 6.04 -3.47
CA ALA A 105 -20.82 5.88 -3.44
C ALA A 105 -20.39 4.40 -3.41
N VAL A 106 -21.02 3.56 -2.58
CA VAL A 106 -20.72 2.12 -2.51
C VAL A 106 -21.05 1.44 -3.83
N THR A 107 -22.22 1.74 -4.42
CA THR A 107 -22.64 1.17 -5.71
C THR A 107 -21.70 1.56 -6.84
N GLN A 108 -21.23 2.82 -6.85
CA GLN A 108 -20.36 3.34 -7.91
C GLN A 108 -18.91 2.88 -7.76
N TYR A 109 -18.33 2.96 -6.56
CA TYR A 109 -16.90 2.79 -6.34
C TYR A 109 -16.53 1.41 -5.79
N GLY A 110 -17.43 0.75 -5.06
CA GLY A 110 -17.14 -0.52 -4.39
C GLY A 110 -16.64 -1.61 -5.34
N PRO A 111 -17.39 -1.94 -6.42
CA PRO A 111 -16.94 -2.92 -7.40
C PRO A 111 -15.63 -2.53 -8.11
N LEU A 112 -15.45 -1.23 -8.40
CA LEU A 112 -14.21 -0.73 -9.03
C LEU A 112 -13.01 -0.89 -8.10
N SER A 113 -13.18 -0.60 -6.81
CA SER A 113 -12.13 -0.75 -5.80
C SER A 113 -11.78 -2.21 -5.55
N LEU A 114 -12.78 -3.10 -5.47
CA LEU A 114 -12.57 -4.54 -5.27
C LEU A 114 -11.83 -5.20 -6.44
N CYS A 115 -12.10 -4.75 -7.67
CA CYS A 115 -11.46 -5.23 -8.89
C CYS A 115 -10.22 -4.40 -9.30
N PHE A 116 -9.75 -3.50 -8.43
CA PHE A 116 -8.66 -2.59 -8.77
C PHE A 116 -7.37 -3.35 -9.04
N VAL A 117 -7.06 -4.38 -8.25
CA VAL A 117 -5.89 -5.24 -8.41
C VAL A 117 -6.31 -6.52 -9.12
N ARG A 118 -5.66 -6.82 -10.23
CA ARG A 118 -6.07 -7.95 -11.08
C ARG A 118 -5.47 -9.28 -10.66
N ASP A 119 -4.21 -9.24 -10.22
CA ASP A 119 -3.42 -10.40 -9.85
C ASP A 119 -2.18 -9.97 -9.02
N ARG A 120 -1.38 -10.95 -8.59
CA ARG A 120 -0.16 -10.69 -7.80
C ARG A 120 0.89 -9.88 -8.55
N HIS A 121 1.00 -10.04 -9.86
CA HIS A 121 1.93 -9.26 -10.68
C HIS A 121 1.53 -7.78 -10.62
N ASP A 122 0.25 -7.50 -10.83
CA ASP A 122 -0.34 -6.17 -10.76
C ASP A 122 -0.19 -5.53 -9.37
N LEU A 123 -0.39 -6.30 -8.29
CA LEU A 123 -0.09 -5.85 -6.93
C LEU A 123 1.37 -5.42 -6.79
N GLY A 124 2.30 -6.23 -7.33
CA GLY A 124 3.72 -5.92 -7.36
C GLY A 124 4.04 -4.64 -8.14
N LEU A 125 3.44 -4.44 -9.31
CA LEU A 125 3.61 -3.21 -10.09
C LEU A 125 3.10 -1.97 -9.34
N LEU A 126 1.99 -2.10 -8.61
CA LEU A 126 1.45 -1.02 -7.78
C LEU A 126 2.38 -0.68 -6.61
N LEU A 127 3.03 -1.68 -6.00
CA LEU A 127 4.08 -1.45 -5.00
C LEU A 127 5.29 -0.71 -5.62
N LEU A 128 5.67 -1.03 -6.86
CA LEU A 128 6.76 -0.37 -7.57
C LEU A 128 6.43 1.02 -8.10
N ALA A 129 5.17 1.45 -8.11
CA ALA A 129 4.76 2.71 -8.72
C ALA A 129 5.50 3.94 -8.12
N ASP A 130 6.01 4.81 -9.01
CA ASP A 130 6.65 6.08 -8.66
C ASP A 130 5.64 7.18 -8.29
N ALA A 131 4.41 7.02 -8.76
CA ALA A 131 3.33 7.98 -8.60
C ALA A 131 2.03 7.27 -8.24
N HIS A 132 1.04 8.04 -7.80
CA HIS A 132 -0.30 7.52 -7.52
C HIS A 132 -0.89 6.92 -8.79
N VAL A 133 -1.53 5.76 -8.65
CA VAL A 133 -2.13 5.04 -9.78
C VAL A 133 -3.64 5.20 -9.68
N HIS A 134 -4.27 5.64 -10.76
CA HIS A 134 -5.71 5.73 -10.86
C HIS A 134 -6.24 4.83 -11.97
N ARG A 135 -7.39 4.21 -11.74
CA ARG A 135 -8.10 3.39 -12.73
C ARG A 135 -9.55 3.82 -12.72
N GLY A 136 -9.95 4.59 -13.73
CA GLY A 136 -11.23 5.28 -13.70
C GLY A 136 -11.27 6.28 -12.55
N SER A 137 -12.20 6.10 -11.62
CA SER A 137 -12.47 7.02 -10.51
C SER A 137 -11.94 6.56 -9.14
N VAL A 138 -11.13 5.50 -9.10
CA VAL A 138 -10.54 4.94 -7.88
C VAL A 138 -9.01 5.02 -7.93
N TRP A 139 -8.39 5.14 -6.75
CA TRP A 139 -6.98 5.51 -6.61
C TRP A 139 -6.23 4.56 -5.68
N SER A 140 -4.99 4.23 -6.04
CA SER A 140 -3.99 3.64 -5.15
C SER A 140 -2.85 4.63 -4.95
N PHE A 141 -2.59 4.99 -3.70
CA PHE A 141 -1.57 5.97 -3.35
C PHE A 141 -0.20 5.31 -3.15
N ALA A 142 0.81 5.98 -3.69
CA ALA A 142 2.20 5.53 -3.72
C ALA A 142 3.11 6.61 -3.07
N PRO A 143 3.01 6.83 -1.75
CA PRO A 143 3.75 7.91 -1.11
C PRO A 143 5.26 7.66 -1.15
N THR A 144 6.04 8.74 -1.30
CA THR A 144 7.50 8.68 -1.51
C THR A 144 8.27 8.28 -0.26
N ASN A 145 7.78 8.66 0.93
CA ASN A 145 8.40 8.31 2.22
C ASN A 145 8.41 6.80 2.51
N ASN A 146 7.51 6.03 1.88
CA ASN A 146 7.41 4.58 2.04
C ASN A 146 7.99 3.79 0.84
N GLU A 147 8.55 4.48 -0.15
CA GLU A 147 9.02 3.85 -1.39
C GLU A 147 10.08 2.73 -1.17
N PRO A 148 11.09 2.88 -0.29
CA PRO A 148 12.03 1.78 -0.03
C PRO A 148 11.38 0.51 0.51
N ALA A 149 10.38 0.67 1.39
CA ALA A 149 9.67 -0.46 1.98
C ALA A 149 8.79 -1.15 0.93
N ARG A 150 8.09 -0.37 0.09
CA ARG A 150 7.29 -0.88 -1.02
C ARG A 150 8.14 -1.63 -2.04
N LEU A 151 9.33 -1.13 -2.37
CA LEU A 151 10.24 -1.85 -3.27
C LEU A 151 10.69 -3.18 -2.66
N ALA A 152 11.00 -3.22 -1.36
CA ALA A 152 11.34 -4.46 -0.67
C ALA A 152 10.15 -5.44 -0.62
N GLN A 153 8.91 -4.95 -0.45
CA GLN A 153 7.70 -5.77 -0.55
C GLN A 153 7.49 -6.33 -1.97
N ALA A 154 7.76 -5.54 -3.01
CA ALA A 154 7.66 -6.00 -4.39
C ALA A 154 8.67 -7.12 -4.70
N LEU A 155 9.93 -6.99 -4.24
CA LEU A 155 10.93 -8.06 -4.35
C LEU A 155 10.53 -9.31 -3.58
N LEU A 156 10.01 -9.14 -2.37
CA LEU A 156 9.48 -10.23 -1.56
C LEU A 156 8.35 -10.97 -2.28
N LEU A 157 7.36 -10.24 -2.80
CA LEU A 157 6.22 -10.79 -3.53
C LEU A 157 6.68 -11.52 -4.80
N ALA A 158 7.57 -10.90 -5.59
CA ALA A 158 8.10 -11.50 -6.80
C ALA A 158 8.77 -12.85 -6.54
N ARG A 159 9.60 -12.94 -5.50
CA ARG A 159 10.24 -14.19 -5.10
C ARG A 159 9.26 -15.20 -4.53
N HIS A 160 8.29 -14.73 -3.75
CA HIS A 160 7.23 -15.58 -3.22
C HIS A 160 6.42 -16.26 -4.32
N SER A 161 6.08 -15.51 -5.38
CA SER A 161 5.26 -16.00 -6.50
C SER A 161 6.07 -16.59 -7.66
N GLY A 162 7.41 -16.51 -7.61
CA GLY A 162 8.28 -16.93 -8.72
C GLY A 162 8.18 -16.02 -9.96
N ASP A 163 7.75 -14.77 -9.79
CA ASP A 163 7.53 -13.81 -10.87
C ASP A 163 8.84 -13.11 -11.27
N GLN A 164 9.49 -13.66 -12.29
CA GLN A 164 10.77 -13.16 -12.79
C GLN A 164 10.66 -11.78 -13.45
N ASP A 165 9.52 -11.44 -14.06
CA ASP A 165 9.33 -10.16 -14.71
C ASP A 165 9.23 -9.03 -13.66
N LEU A 166 8.43 -9.27 -12.62
CA LEU A 166 8.32 -8.36 -11.49
C LEU A 166 9.66 -8.21 -10.75
N GLU A 167 10.39 -9.31 -10.51
CA GLU A 167 11.70 -9.25 -9.87
C GLU A 167 12.69 -8.41 -10.70
N ARG A 168 12.75 -8.63 -12.02
CA ARG A 168 13.59 -7.83 -12.91
C ARG A 168 13.24 -6.34 -12.85
N ALA A 169 11.96 -6.00 -12.87
CA ALA A 169 11.49 -4.61 -12.78
C ALA A 169 11.91 -3.97 -11.43
N ALA A 170 11.73 -4.68 -10.32
CA ALA A 170 12.11 -4.21 -9.00
C ALA A 170 13.63 -4.01 -8.86
N VAL A 171 14.44 -4.95 -9.36
CA VAL A 171 15.90 -4.84 -9.39
C VAL A 171 16.37 -3.67 -10.26
N ALA A 172 15.74 -3.46 -11.42
CA ALA A 172 16.04 -2.33 -12.29
C ALA A 172 15.75 -0.99 -11.59
N LYS A 173 14.59 -0.88 -10.91
CA LYS A 173 14.26 0.30 -10.11
C LYS A 173 15.27 0.56 -8.99
N LEU A 174 15.64 -0.48 -8.23
CA LEU A 174 16.66 -0.38 -7.19
C LEU A 174 18.01 0.08 -7.74
N ARG A 175 18.41 -0.39 -8.93
CA ARG A 175 19.64 0.04 -9.59
C ARG A 175 19.61 1.52 -9.95
N ASN A 176 18.47 2.01 -10.44
CA ASN A 176 18.32 3.40 -10.90
C ASN A 176 18.23 4.38 -9.72
N ARG A 177 17.46 4.06 -8.67
CA ARG A 177 17.22 4.95 -7.51
C ARG A 177 18.22 4.75 -6.37
N GLY A 178 18.98 3.66 -6.38
CA GLY A 178 19.70 3.15 -5.20
C GLY A 178 20.72 4.11 -4.56
N GLU A 179 21.34 4.99 -5.35
CA GLU A 179 22.32 5.99 -4.88
C GLU A 179 21.69 7.33 -4.50
N GLU A 180 20.39 7.50 -4.68
CA GLU A 180 19.68 8.72 -4.31
C GLU A 180 19.29 8.68 -2.83
N PRO A 181 19.24 9.84 -2.15
CA PRO A 181 18.81 9.91 -0.77
C PRO A 181 17.32 9.58 -0.61
N VAL A 182 16.96 9.02 0.54
CA VAL A 182 15.56 8.85 0.96
C VAL A 182 15.09 10.14 1.61
N ALA A 183 13.94 10.67 1.20
CA ALA A 183 13.32 11.78 1.95
C ALA A 183 12.73 11.27 3.27
N PRO A 184 12.92 11.96 4.42
CA PRO A 184 13.63 13.24 4.62
C PRO A 184 15.09 13.09 5.12
N ARG A 185 15.74 11.93 4.93
CA ARG A 185 17.09 11.61 5.44
C ARG A 185 18.14 11.68 4.31
N PRO A 186 18.73 12.86 4.04
CA PRO A 186 19.66 13.05 2.92
C PRO A 186 20.97 12.26 3.03
N ASP A 187 21.34 11.83 4.24
CA ASP A 187 22.50 10.98 4.52
C ASP A 187 22.20 9.47 4.33
N TYR A 188 20.93 9.13 4.09
CA TYR A 188 20.47 7.76 4.01
C TYR A 188 20.06 7.38 2.59
N LEU A 189 20.93 6.62 1.92
CA LEU A 189 20.71 6.17 0.55
C LEU A 189 19.53 5.19 0.44
N PHE A 190 18.80 5.29 -0.66
CA PHE A 190 17.65 4.45 -0.97
C PHE A 190 17.97 2.97 -0.88
N ARG A 191 19.11 2.52 -1.43
CA ARG A 191 19.53 1.11 -1.35
C ARG A 191 19.75 0.61 0.09
N HIS A 192 20.18 1.49 1.01
CA HIS A 192 20.40 1.11 2.40
C HIS A 192 19.06 0.89 3.11
N ALA A 193 18.10 1.78 2.85
CA ALA A 193 16.73 1.67 3.34
C ALA A 193 16.06 0.37 2.85
N VAL A 194 16.20 0.06 1.55
CA VAL A 194 15.71 -1.19 0.97
C VAL A 194 16.33 -2.41 1.66
N ALA A 195 17.65 -2.41 1.89
CA ALA A 195 18.33 -3.51 2.57
C ALA A 195 17.85 -3.73 4.01
N ASP A 196 17.52 -2.65 4.74
CA ASP A 196 16.95 -2.75 6.08
C ASP A 196 15.55 -3.36 6.10
N TRP A 197 14.71 -2.96 5.16
CA TRP A 197 13.38 -3.55 5.01
C TRP A 197 13.47 -5.01 4.57
N ALA A 198 14.29 -5.31 3.57
CA ALA A 198 14.54 -6.67 3.09
C ALA A 198 14.98 -7.61 4.21
N LYS A 199 15.89 -7.16 5.10
CA LYS A 199 16.31 -7.94 6.27
C LYS A 199 15.15 -8.25 7.21
N GLN A 200 14.30 -7.26 7.50
CA GLN A 200 13.15 -7.43 8.39
C GLN A 200 12.11 -8.37 7.78
N TYR A 201 11.80 -8.20 6.50
CA TYR A 201 10.83 -9.01 5.79
C TYR A 201 11.30 -10.44 5.58
N SER A 202 12.56 -10.65 5.22
CA SER A 202 13.15 -11.98 5.12
C SER A 202 13.07 -12.74 6.44
N LYS A 203 13.39 -12.05 7.56
CA LYS A 203 13.25 -12.64 8.90
C LYS A 203 11.81 -13.03 9.23
N ALA A 204 10.84 -12.20 8.88
CA ALA A 204 9.44 -12.43 9.22
C ALA A 204 8.77 -13.49 8.34
N THR A 205 9.18 -13.58 7.07
CA THR A 205 8.51 -14.42 6.08
C THR A 205 9.22 -15.74 5.81
N GLY A 206 10.53 -15.82 6.11
CA GLY A 206 11.39 -16.93 5.74
C GLY A 206 11.81 -16.92 4.27
N ILE A 207 11.41 -15.92 3.49
CA ILE A 207 11.78 -15.78 2.08
C ILE A 207 13.17 -15.12 1.99
N ASP A 208 14.05 -15.70 1.18
CA ASP A 208 15.42 -15.22 1.07
C ASP A 208 15.47 -13.87 0.34
N LEU A 209 16.02 -12.86 1.02
CA LEU A 209 16.37 -11.54 0.49
C LEU A 209 17.82 -11.17 0.86
N SER A 210 18.65 -12.17 1.19
CA SER A 210 19.98 -11.97 1.75
C SER A 210 20.99 -11.36 0.76
N ASP A 211 20.76 -11.51 -0.54
CA ASP A 211 21.51 -10.87 -1.63
C ASP A 211 21.39 -9.34 -1.63
N LEU A 212 20.40 -8.78 -0.92
CA LEU A 212 20.24 -7.33 -0.74
C LEU A 212 21.05 -6.80 0.46
N ALA A 213 21.51 -7.66 1.37
CA ALA A 213 22.29 -7.24 2.54
C ALA A 213 23.62 -6.52 2.21
N PRO A 214 24.38 -6.91 1.15
CA PRO A 214 25.60 -6.21 0.74
C PRO A 214 25.39 -4.76 0.30
N LEU A 215 24.16 -4.32 0.00
CA LEU A 215 23.88 -2.93 -0.42
C LEU A 215 24.32 -1.91 0.63
N LYS A 216 24.37 -2.28 1.90
CA LYS A 216 24.88 -1.44 3.01
C LYS A 216 26.40 -1.23 3.01
N ARG A 217 27.16 -2.04 2.29
CA ARG A 217 28.62 -2.13 2.46
C ARG A 217 29.43 -1.14 1.64
N LYS A 218 28.80 -0.29 0.83
CA LYS A 218 29.49 0.82 0.14
C LYS A 218 29.15 2.14 0.82
N ARG A 219 30.03 2.59 1.74
CA ARG A 219 30.04 4.00 2.15
C ARG A 219 30.25 4.84 0.87
N PRO A 220 29.38 5.82 0.56
CA PRO A 220 29.74 6.83 -0.42
C PRO A 220 31.01 7.55 0.08
N ARG A 221 32.08 7.52 -0.74
CA ARG A 221 33.22 8.41 -0.53
C ARG A 221 32.76 9.81 -0.95
N TYR A 222 32.38 10.63 0.01
CA TYR A 222 32.25 12.06 -0.26
C TYR A 222 33.67 12.64 -0.41
N PRO A 223 33.89 13.57 -1.36
CA PRO A 223 35.09 14.40 -1.34
C PRO A 223 35.15 15.12 0.01
N GLU A 224 36.29 15.10 0.68
CA GLU A 224 36.52 15.93 1.87
C GLU A 224 36.32 17.39 1.47
N VAL A 225 35.40 18.07 2.15
CA VAL A 225 35.23 19.52 2.01
C VAL A 225 36.47 20.16 2.64
N PRO A 226 37.28 20.97 1.91
CA PRO A 226 38.42 21.64 2.51
C PRO A 226 37.95 22.55 3.63
N GLU A 227 38.58 22.43 4.80
CA GLU A 227 38.30 23.32 5.94
C GLU A 227 38.51 24.79 5.52
N PRO A 228 37.61 25.71 5.90
CA PRO A 228 37.84 27.12 5.67
C PRO A 228 39.05 27.57 6.48
N GLN A 229 40.12 27.99 5.78
CA GLN A 229 41.24 28.66 6.40
C GLN A 229 40.73 29.95 7.03
N GLY A 230 40.75 30.00 8.36
CA GLY A 230 40.39 31.17 9.14
C GLY A 230 41.27 32.36 8.75
N SER A 231 40.62 33.49 8.50
CA SER A 231 41.24 34.83 8.46
C SER A 231 41.00 35.53 9.78
#